data_AF-A0AAV2QMM4-F1
#
_entry.id   AF-A0AAV2QMM4-F1
#
_cell.length_a   1.000
_cell.length_b   1.000
_cell.length_c   1.000
_cell.angle_alpha   90.00
_cell.angle_beta   90.00
_cell.angle_gamma   90.00
#
_symmetry.space_group_name_H-M   'P 1'
#
loop_
_entity.id
_entity.type
_entity.pdbx_description
1 polymer ?
#
loop_
_entity_poly.entity_id
_entity_poly.type
_entity_poly.pdbx_seq_one_letter_code
_entity_poly.pdbx_strand_id
1 'polypeptide(L)'
;QQVLLILETVELVMQYCMQAENIQVEKLPSLPHTVLHVVNSSLNHCKDSSTIYGDQLEAMNEVLSGLFRQTVELCSQLTNFISKLSFDVFFDDDLDVLAFVCQELCVTASCLSQLSEVRTSVIIWKAYTGLITAHHAHLATRLDLSPPLTALITEVTDGLNLLTHIKPEEGKLISQDEKVVQRIMKMSYFCLKIIMVLCDKFKGYLPGAHQGLLDLLLHLHRFASYNTFLISFPASIKEIMERQITIAIDPIIAHLINDEDFIKMVLKSNPSTSGAALDKDSDGNKDGSSYLLLLISLLNPMSSTNACHQYDINLMECLLSNLQH
;
A
#
# COMPACT_ATOMS: atom_id res chain seq x y z
N GLN A 1 13.72 10.15 28.62
CA GLN A 1 14.48 9.13 29.38
C GLN A 1 13.60 7.94 29.79
N GLN A 2 12.43 8.14 30.42
CA GLN A 2 11.54 7.02 30.80
C GLN A 2 11.05 6.17 29.61
N VAL A 3 10.72 6.79 28.47
CA VAL A 3 10.29 6.05 27.25
C VAL A 3 11.39 5.15 26.69
N LEU A 4 12.66 5.58 26.75
CA LEU A 4 13.80 4.77 26.30
C LEU A 4 13.97 3.52 27.18
N LEU A 5 13.74 3.65 28.49
CA LEU A 5 13.76 2.50 29.41
C LEU A 5 12.63 1.51 29.11
N ILE A 6 11.44 2.02 28.72
CA ILE A 6 10.32 1.17 28.29
C ILE A 6 10.70 0.39 27.02
N LEU A 7 11.30 1.05 26.02
CA LEU A 7 11.77 0.39 24.80
C LEU A 7 12.79 -0.71 25.10
N GLU A 8 13.80 -0.41 25.92
CA GLU A 8 14.82 -1.38 26.34
C GLU A 8 14.19 -2.59 27.08
N THR A 9 13.21 -2.33 27.95
CA THR A 9 12.50 -3.40 28.66
C THR A 9 11.72 -4.30 27.69
N VAL A 10 11.00 -3.70 26.74
CA VAL A 10 10.24 -4.44 25.72
C VAL A 10 11.18 -5.26 24.84
N GLU A 11 12.30 -4.68 24.43
CA GLU A 11 13.34 -5.35 23.66
C GLU A 11 13.87 -6.59 24.39
N LEU A 12 14.24 -6.47 25.67
CA LEU A 12 14.75 -7.58 26.48
C LEU A 12 13.72 -8.69 26.64
N VAL A 13 12.45 -8.36 26.86
CA VAL A 13 11.37 -9.34 26.97
C VAL A 13 11.20 -10.09 25.65
N MET A 14 11.18 -9.38 24.52
CA MET A 14 11.12 -10.02 23.20
C MET A 14 12.33 -10.93 22.95
N GLN A 15 13.54 -10.48 23.25
CA GLN A 15 14.76 -11.27 23.08
C GLN A 15 14.74 -12.54 23.92
N TYR A 16 14.24 -12.46 25.16
CA TYR A 16 14.03 -13.63 26.00
C TYR A 16 13.02 -14.60 25.39
N CYS A 17 11.84 -14.11 24.96
CA CYS A 17 10.82 -14.95 24.33
C CYS A 17 11.32 -15.61 23.04
N MET A 18 12.11 -14.88 22.23
CA MET A 18 12.69 -15.37 20.98
C MET A 18 13.76 -16.47 21.18
N GLN A 19 14.13 -16.83 22.40
CA GLN A 19 14.95 -18.04 22.66
C GLN A 19 14.17 -19.33 22.40
N ALA A 20 12.84 -19.30 22.53
CA ALA A 20 11.99 -20.41 22.15
C ALA A 20 11.77 -20.45 20.62
N GLU A 21 11.62 -21.66 20.09
CA GLU A 21 11.06 -21.88 18.76
C GLU A 21 9.55 -22.08 18.90
N ASN A 22 8.77 -21.48 18.00
CA ASN A 22 7.31 -21.63 17.94
C ASN A 22 6.59 -21.21 19.25
N ILE A 23 6.44 -19.90 19.43
CA ILE A 23 5.82 -19.28 20.60
C ILE A 23 4.30 -19.27 20.41
N GLN A 24 3.59 -20.07 21.20
CA GLN A 24 2.12 -20.09 21.18
C GLN A 24 1.56 -18.77 21.72
N VAL A 25 0.73 -18.10 20.92
CA VAL A 25 0.18 -16.77 21.25
C VAL A 25 -0.73 -16.83 22.47
N GLU A 26 -1.49 -17.90 22.66
CA GLU A 26 -2.29 -18.20 23.85
C GLU A 26 -1.51 -17.98 25.18
N LYS A 27 -0.19 -18.26 25.19
CA LYS A 27 0.64 -18.11 26.40
C LYS A 27 1.08 -16.67 26.66
N LEU A 28 1.04 -15.80 25.66
CA LEU A 28 1.54 -14.43 25.69
C LEU A 28 0.64 -13.46 24.89
N PRO A 29 -0.70 -13.47 25.08
CA PRO A 29 -1.62 -12.75 24.18
C PRO A 29 -1.45 -11.22 24.23
N SER A 30 -1.02 -10.70 25.38
CA SER A 30 -0.79 -9.26 25.59
C SER A 30 0.57 -8.77 25.07
N LEU A 31 1.52 -9.66 24.79
CA LEU A 31 2.88 -9.24 24.43
C LEU A 31 2.93 -8.61 23.03
N PRO A 32 2.37 -9.22 21.95
CA PRO A 32 2.31 -8.57 20.64
C PRO A 32 1.63 -7.19 20.71
N HIS A 33 0.52 -7.11 21.45
CA HIS A 33 -0.20 -5.86 21.69
C HIS A 33 0.67 -4.78 22.33
N THR A 34 1.37 -5.13 23.41
CA THR A 34 2.22 -4.20 24.16
C THR A 34 3.38 -3.71 23.31
N VAL A 35 4.06 -4.61 22.59
CA VAL A 35 5.20 -4.27 21.74
C VAL A 35 4.76 -3.31 20.62
N LEU A 36 3.71 -3.67 19.89
CA LEU A 36 3.18 -2.85 18.80
C LEU A 36 2.70 -1.48 19.31
N HIS A 37 2.03 -1.44 20.46
CA HIS A 37 1.59 -0.19 21.07
C HIS A 37 2.77 0.74 21.40
N VAL A 38 3.84 0.21 22.01
CA VAL A 38 5.04 1.00 22.34
C VAL A 38 5.74 1.48 21.07
N VAL A 39 5.87 0.61 20.06
CA VAL A 39 6.46 0.98 18.76
C VAL A 39 5.64 2.08 18.08
N ASN A 40 4.34 1.87 17.90
CA ASN A 40 3.46 2.83 17.21
C ASN A 40 3.35 4.15 17.95
N SER A 41 3.28 4.13 19.28
CA SER A 41 3.27 5.36 20.09
C SER A 41 4.58 6.13 19.96
N SER A 42 5.72 5.43 19.93
CA SER A 42 7.04 6.07 19.78
C SER A 42 7.22 6.66 18.38
N LEU A 43 6.82 5.93 17.33
CA LEU A 43 6.88 6.43 15.95
C LEU A 43 5.96 7.64 15.73
N ASN A 44 4.71 7.57 16.20
CA ASN A 44 3.78 8.70 16.09
C ASN A 44 4.29 9.91 16.87
N HIS A 45 4.88 9.70 18.04
CA HIS A 45 5.50 10.79 18.78
C HIS A 45 6.64 11.46 18.00
N CYS A 46 7.50 10.69 17.33
CA CYS A 46 8.54 11.22 16.46
C CYS A 46 7.94 12.00 15.27
N LYS A 47 6.89 11.47 14.65
CA LYS A 47 6.19 12.10 13.52
C LYS A 47 5.55 13.44 13.90
N ASP A 48 4.89 13.49 15.04
CA ASP A 48 4.13 14.66 15.49
C ASP A 48 4.98 15.63 16.33
N SER A 49 6.28 15.33 16.50
CA SER A 49 7.20 16.05 17.39
C SER A 49 7.29 17.55 17.09
N SER A 50 7.28 17.94 15.81
CA SER A 50 7.30 19.36 15.41
C SER A 50 6.08 20.12 15.92
N THR A 51 4.92 19.47 15.92
CA THR A 51 3.66 20.04 16.42
C THR A 51 3.63 20.06 17.95
N ILE A 52 4.15 19.01 18.59
CA ILE A 52 4.14 18.85 20.05
C ILE A 52 5.10 19.84 20.73
N TYR A 53 6.31 19.99 20.19
CA TYR A 53 7.38 20.75 20.85
C TYR A 53 7.53 22.18 20.33
N GLY A 54 7.10 22.48 19.10
CA GLY A 54 7.20 23.81 18.50
C GLY A 54 8.61 24.39 18.64
N ASP A 55 8.72 25.56 19.26
CA ASP A 55 9.99 26.27 19.46
C ASP A 55 11.00 25.51 20.33
N GLN A 56 10.56 24.50 21.10
CA GLN A 56 11.43 23.67 21.95
C GLN A 56 11.95 22.42 21.23
N LEU A 57 11.64 22.22 19.95
CA LEU A 57 12.03 21.02 19.20
C LEU A 57 13.55 20.83 19.19
N GLU A 58 14.32 21.91 18.99
CA GLU A 58 15.79 21.84 18.96
C GLU A 58 16.37 21.29 20.26
N ALA A 59 15.79 21.63 21.41
CA ALA A 59 16.21 21.12 22.71
C ALA A 59 15.90 19.62 22.88
N MET A 60 14.93 19.08 22.13
CA MET A 60 14.51 17.68 22.21
C MET A 60 15.17 16.80 21.15
N ASN A 61 15.92 17.36 20.20
CA ASN A 61 16.47 16.64 19.05
C ASN A 61 17.32 15.42 19.44
N GLU A 62 18.18 15.53 20.46
CA GLU A 62 19.02 14.40 20.90
C GLU A 62 18.16 13.24 21.44
N VAL A 63 17.17 13.56 22.27
CA VAL A 63 16.27 12.58 22.87
C VAL A 63 15.37 11.94 21.81
N LEU A 64 14.82 12.73 20.90
CA LEU A 64 13.98 12.25 19.80
C LEU A 64 14.76 11.39 18.81
N SER A 65 16.00 11.77 18.48
CA SER A 65 16.87 10.96 17.63
C SER A 65 17.22 9.62 18.29
N GLY A 66 17.48 9.62 19.60
CA GLY A 66 17.70 8.40 20.37
C GLY A 66 16.47 7.49 20.39
N LEU A 67 15.30 8.06 20.65
CA LEU A 67 14.01 7.37 20.65
C LEU A 67 13.72 6.74 19.29
N PHE A 68 13.87 7.52 18.23
CA PHE A 68 13.61 7.08 16.87
C PHE A 68 14.51 5.91 16.48
N ARG A 69 15.83 6.04 16.72
CA ARG A 69 16.81 4.98 16.42
C ARG A 69 16.48 3.67 17.14
N GLN A 70 16.22 3.72 18.44
CA GLN A 70 15.86 2.52 19.21
C GLN A 70 14.53 1.92 18.75
N THR A 71 13.56 2.76 18.40
CA THR A 71 12.26 2.28 17.90
C THR A 71 12.39 1.59 16.55
N VAL A 72 13.22 2.11 15.64
CA VAL A 72 13.49 1.50 14.32
C VAL A 72 14.22 0.16 14.46
N GLU A 73 15.18 0.07 15.39
CA GLU A 73 15.84 -1.19 15.73
C GLU A 73 14.84 -2.21 16.30
N LEU A 74 13.99 -1.78 17.24
CA LEU A 74 12.92 -2.62 17.79
C LEU A 74 11.93 -3.08 16.72
N CYS A 75 11.58 -2.25 15.74
CA CYS A 75 10.75 -2.65 14.59
C CYS A 75 11.38 -3.82 13.82
N SER A 76 12.70 -3.80 13.64
CA SER A 76 13.40 -4.90 12.96
C SER A 76 13.32 -6.18 13.79
N GLN A 77 13.52 -6.10 15.11
CA GLN A 77 13.39 -7.25 16.01
C GLN A 77 11.95 -7.77 16.10
N LEU A 78 10.96 -6.88 16.05
CA LEU A 78 9.53 -7.20 16.07
C LEU A 78 9.16 -8.15 14.93
N THR A 79 9.71 -7.96 13.73
CA THR A 79 9.40 -8.85 12.61
C THR A 79 9.95 -10.27 12.81
N ASN A 80 11.10 -10.40 13.46
CA ASN A 80 11.65 -11.70 13.86
C ASN A 80 10.84 -12.34 14.99
N PHE A 81 10.32 -11.54 15.92
CA PHE A 81 9.44 -12.03 16.97
C PHE A 81 8.13 -12.55 16.39
N ILE A 82 7.49 -11.77 15.51
CA ILE A 82 6.23 -12.15 14.84
C ILE A 82 6.38 -13.44 14.04
N SER A 83 7.50 -13.63 13.33
CA SER A 83 7.72 -14.86 12.55
C SER A 83 7.89 -16.12 13.40
N LYS A 84 8.12 -15.97 14.71
CA LYS A 84 8.18 -17.08 15.68
C LYS A 84 6.86 -17.33 16.41
N LEU A 85 5.87 -16.44 16.27
CA LEU A 85 4.56 -16.63 16.86
C LEU A 85 3.79 -17.71 16.10
N SER A 86 3.04 -18.52 16.85
CA SER A 86 2.07 -19.47 16.32
C SER A 86 0.69 -19.11 16.81
N PHE A 87 -0.21 -18.94 15.84
CA PHE A 87 -1.60 -18.59 16.03
C PHE A 87 -2.45 -19.82 15.78
N ASP A 88 -3.26 -20.22 16.76
CA ASP A 88 -4.32 -21.21 16.52
C ASP A 88 -5.52 -20.51 15.87
N VAL A 89 -5.68 -20.69 14.56
CA VAL A 89 -6.77 -20.07 13.77
C VAL A 89 -8.18 -20.58 14.14
N PHE A 90 -8.28 -21.63 14.96
CA PHE A 90 -9.55 -22.13 15.47
C PHE A 90 -9.90 -21.57 16.84
N PHE A 91 -8.98 -20.84 17.48
CA PHE A 91 -9.21 -20.17 18.73
C PHE A 91 -9.46 -18.67 18.48
N ASP A 92 -10.63 -18.18 18.88
CA ASP A 92 -11.07 -16.82 18.54
C ASP A 92 -10.13 -15.75 19.10
N ASP A 93 -9.61 -15.92 20.31
CA ASP A 93 -8.71 -14.94 20.93
C ASP A 93 -7.37 -14.84 20.17
N ASP A 94 -6.83 -15.98 19.70
CA ASP A 94 -5.59 -16.02 18.90
C ASP A 94 -5.80 -15.34 17.54
N LEU A 95 -6.97 -15.56 16.93
CA LEU A 95 -7.33 -14.92 15.67
C LEU A 95 -7.58 -13.41 15.84
N ASP A 96 -8.10 -12.97 16.99
CA ASP A 96 -8.21 -11.54 17.32
C ASP A 96 -6.83 -10.90 17.52
N VAL A 97 -5.90 -11.58 18.19
CA VAL A 97 -4.51 -11.12 18.31
C VAL A 97 -3.86 -11.02 16.93
N LEU A 98 -4.08 -12.01 16.05
CA LEU A 98 -3.54 -11.98 14.69
C LEU A 98 -4.10 -10.82 13.86
N ALA A 99 -5.42 -10.58 13.92
CA ALA A 99 -6.06 -9.48 13.23
C ALA A 99 -5.53 -8.13 13.72
N PHE A 100 -5.40 -7.96 15.04
CA PHE A 100 -4.78 -6.79 15.66
C PHE A 100 -3.34 -6.58 15.17
N VAL A 101 -2.51 -7.64 15.20
CA VAL A 101 -1.11 -7.57 14.73
C VAL A 101 -1.04 -7.12 13.27
N CYS A 102 -1.93 -7.63 12.40
CA CYS A 102 -1.98 -7.21 10.99
C CYS A 102 -2.34 -5.71 10.85
N GLN A 103 -3.34 -5.24 11.59
CA GLN A 103 -3.77 -3.84 11.56
C GLN A 103 -2.65 -2.90 12.04
N GLU A 104 -2.03 -3.23 13.18
CA GLU A 104 -0.98 -2.39 13.76
C GLU A 104 0.30 -2.42 12.92
N LEU A 105 0.66 -3.54 12.29
CA LEU A 105 1.81 -3.59 11.37
C LEU A 105 1.59 -2.66 10.16
N CYS A 106 0.37 -2.58 9.64
CA CYS A 106 0.03 -1.62 8.59
C CYS A 106 0.26 -0.18 9.06
N VAL A 107 -0.20 0.17 10.26
CA VAL A 107 0.03 1.49 10.88
C VAL A 107 1.53 1.76 11.03
N THR A 108 2.29 0.79 11.57
CA THR A 108 3.75 0.89 11.73
C THR A 108 4.45 1.14 10.40
N ALA A 109 4.15 0.34 9.38
CA ALA A 109 4.80 0.43 8.09
C ALA A 109 4.53 1.75 7.38
N SER A 110 3.29 2.24 7.47
CA SER A 110 2.87 3.52 6.90
C SER A 110 3.56 4.69 7.60
N CYS A 111 3.62 4.67 8.94
CA CYS A 111 4.30 5.70 9.72
C CYS A 111 5.81 5.74 9.43
N LEU A 112 6.46 4.58 9.29
CA LEU A 112 7.87 4.50 8.91
C LEU A 112 8.12 5.09 7.51
N SER A 113 7.20 4.88 6.56
CA SER A 113 7.31 5.47 5.22
C SER A 113 7.28 7.00 5.27
N GLN A 114 6.34 7.56 6.04
CA GLN A 114 6.20 9.01 6.26
C GLN A 114 7.43 9.62 6.94
N LEU A 115 8.07 8.87 7.85
CA LEU A 115 9.32 9.25 8.51
C LEU A 115 10.57 8.99 7.65
N SER A 116 10.41 8.65 6.36
CA SER A 116 11.48 8.36 5.41
C SER A 116 12.34 7.13 5.76
N GLU A 117 11.91 6.26 6.67
CA GLU A 117 12.56 4.99 7.02
C GLU A 117 12.08 3.84 6.14
N VAL A 118 12.31 4.00 4.83
CA VAL A 118 11.83 3.11 3.78
C VAL A 118 12.30 1.66 3.98
N ARG A 119 13.56 1.46 4.41
CA ARG A 119 14.12 0.11 4.59
C ARG A 119 13.33 -0.68 5.63
N THR A 120 13.06 -0.08 6.77
CA THR A 120 12.33 -0.72 7.87
C THR A 120 10.87 -0.89 7.51
N SER A 121 10.25 0.11 6.87
CA SER A 121 8.89 0.01 6.33
C SER A 121 8.72 -1.22 5.42
N VAL A 122 9.65 -1.45 4.50
CA VAL A 122 9.66 -2.64 3.62
C VAL A 122 9.71 -3.96 4.41
N ILE A 123 10.48 -4.01 5.50
CA ILE A 123 10.58 -5.22 6.35
C ILE A 123 9.26 -5.47 7.07
N ILE A 124 8.63 -4.43 7.63
CA ILE A 124 7.31 -4.53 8.27
C ILE A 124 6.24 -4.96 7.26
N TRP A 125 6.20 -4.36 6.08
CA TRP A 125 5.27 -4.74 5.01
C TRP A 125 5.43 -6.19 4.54
N LYS A 126 6.67 -6.72 4.56
CA LYS A 126 6.92 -8.14 4.28
C LYS A 126 6.41 -9.05 5.39
N ALA A 127 6.56 -8.66 6.65
CA ALA A 127 5.98 -9.41 7.77
C ALA A 127 4.44 -9.43 7.67
N TYR A 128 3.83 -8.27 7.40
CA TYR A 128 2.40 -8.13 7.15
C TYR A 128 1.92 -9.05 6.02
N THR A 129 2.53 -8.96 4.84
CA THR A 129 2.14 -9.81 3.69
C THR A 129 2.40 -11.30 3.93
N GLY A 130 3.40 -11.66 4.73
CA GLY A 130 3.62 -13.02 5.19
C GLY A 130 2.44 -13.56 6.00
N LEU A 131 1.98 -12.79 7.01
CA LEU A 131 0.81 -13.16 7.82
C LEU A 131 -0.47 -13.26 6.98
N ILE A 132 -0.71 -12.29 6.10
CA ILE A 132 -1.85 -12.32 5.19
C ILE A 132 -1.82 -13.58 4.32
N THR A 133 -0.68 -13.88 3.70
CA THR A 133 -0.56 -15.05 2.83
C THR A 133 -0.84 -16.34 3.60
N ALA A 134 -0.36 -16.45 4.84
CA ALA A 134 -0.55 -17.63 5.68
C ALA A 134 -1.99 -17.78 6.20
N HIS A 135 -2.69 -16.68 6.50
CA HIS A 135 -3.94 -16.73 7.29
C HIS A 135 -5.15 -16.02 6.67
N HIS A 136 -5.07 -15.52 5.42
CA HIS A 136 -6.15 -14.76 4.76
C HIS A 136 -7.55 -15.38 4.87
N ALA A 137 -7.66 -16.72 4.71
CA ALA A 137 -8.95 -17.42 4.75
C ALA A 137 -9.70 -17.24 6.08
N HIS A 138 -8.97 -17.10 7.19
CA HIS A 138 -9.55 -16.88 8.52
C HIS A 138 -9.66 -15.39 8.86
N LEU A 139 -8.84 -14.55 8.23
CA LEU A 139 -8.82 -13.10 8.47
C LEU A 139 -9.87 -12.31 7.71
N ALA A 140 -10.46 -12.87 6.63
CA ALA A 140 -11.39 -12.14 5.78
C ALA A 140 -12.48 -11.41 6.58
N THR A 141 -13.11 -12.04 7.55
CA THR A 141 -14.21 -11.40 8.30
C THR A 141 -13.77 -10.46 9.43
N ARG A 142 -12.47 -10.40 9.76
CA ARG A 142 -11.95 -9.62 10.90
C ARG A 142 -11.03 -8.47 10.50
N LEU A 143 -10.49 -8.52 9.29
CA LEU A 143 -9.54 -7.52 8.81
C LEU A 143 -10.24 -6.47 7.94
N ASP A 144 -10.11 -5.21 8.33
CA ASP A 144 -10.42 -4.09 7.46
C ASP A 144 -9.22 -3.83 6.53
N LEU A 145 -9.43 -4.03 5.23
CA LEU A 145 -8.41 -3.85 4.21
C LEU A 145 -8.35 -2.41 3.69
N SER A 146 -9.31 -1.56 4.05
CA SER A 146 -9.33 -0.17 3.60
C SER A 146 -8.09 0.61 4.07
N PRO A 147 -7.67 0.56 5.35
CA PRO A 147 -6.45 1.24 5.80
C PRO A 147 -5.15 0.81 5.07
N PRO A 148 -4.80 -0.49 4.96
CA PRO A 148 -3.57 -0.88 4.27
C PRO A 148 -3.61 -0.56 2.78
N LEU A 149 -4.75 -0.76 2.11
CA LEU A 149 -4.87 -0.40 0.69
C LEU A 149 -4.74 1.10 0.48
N THR A 150 -5.42 1.91 1.30
CA THR A 150 -5.31 3.38 1.24
C THR A 150 -3.87 3.83 1.41
N ALA A 151 -3.16 3.33 2.44
CA ALA A 151 -1.77 3.70 2.67
C ALA A 151 -0.85 3.34 1.48
N LEU A 152 -1.00 2.15 0.92
CA LEU A 152 -0.21 1.69 -0.22
C LEU A 152 -0.55 2.46 -1.51
N ILE A 153 -1.83 2.75 -1.74
CA ILE A 153 -2.30 3.53 -2.88
C ILE A 153 -1.76 4.95 -2.80
N THR A 154 -1.83 5.59 -1.62
CA THR A 154 -1.26 6.93 -1.39
C THR A 154 0.23 6.92 -1.65
N GLU A 155 0.98 5.95 -1.12
CA GLU A 155 2.44 5.86 -1.35
C GLU A 155 2.79 5.75 -2.84
N VAL A 156 2.05 4.93 -3.60
CA VAL A 156 2.26 4.80 -5.05
C VAL A 156 1.90 6.11 -5.76
N THR A 157 0.75 6.70 -5.43
CA THR A 157 0.23 7.90 -6.09
C THR A 157 1.14 9.10 -5.83
N ASP A 158 1.54 9.33 -4.58
CA ASP A 158 2.45 10.40 -4.20
C ASP A 158 3.82 10.21 -4.86
N GLY A 159 4.34 8.98 -4.84
CA GLY A 159 5.60 8.64 -5.52
C GLY A 159 5.53 8.97 -7.02
N LEU A 160 4.49 8.52 -7.72
CA LEU A 160 4.34 8.76 -9.15
C LEU A 160 4.05 10.23 -9.47
N ASN A 161 3.31 10.95 -8.63
CA ASN A 161 3.09 12.39 -8.76
C ASN A 161 4.41 13.17 -8.69
N LEU A 162 5.36 12.77 -7.84
CA LEU A 162 6.69 13.39 -7.79
C LEU A 162 7.43 13.28 -9.13
N LEU A 163 7.21 12.21 -9.91
CA LEU A 163 7.80 12.07 -11.24
C LEU A 163 7.28 13.11 -12.22
N THR A 164 6.07 13.64 -12.02
CA THR A 164 5.48 14.64 -12.90
C THR A 164 6.18 16.00 -12.82
N HIS A 165 6.89 16.26 -11.72
CA HIS A 165 7.69 17.46 -11.53
C HIS A 165 9.10 17.34 -12.13
N ILE A 166 9.54 16.14 -12.50
CA ILE A 166 10.84 15.89 -13.14
C ILE A 166 10.70 16.16 -14.63
N LYS A 167 11.43 17.15 -15.15
CA LYS A 167 11.46 17.51 -16.56
C LYS A 167 12.79 17.09 -17.18
N PRO A 168 12.81 16.05 -18.04
CA PRO A 168 14.02 15.68 -18.77
C PRO A 168 14.43 16.82 -19.71
N GLU A 169 15.68 17.28 -19.63
CA GLU A 169 16.26 18.21 -20.60
C GLU A 169 16.79 17.42 -21.80
N GLU A 170 16.31 17.75 -23.01
CA GLU A 170 16.73 17.09 -24.27
C GLU A 170 16.60 15.54 -24.25
N GLY A 171 15.61 15.02 -23.53
CA GLY A 171 15.39 13.57 -23.43
C GLY A 171 16.41 12.83 -22.57
N LYS A 172 17.17 13.55 -21.73
CA LYS A 172 18.09 13.00 -20.75
C LYS A 172 17.72 13.47 -19.34
N LEU A 173 17.89 12.58 -18.37
CA LEU A 173 17.83 12.92 -16.96
C LEU A 173 19.23 13.25 -16.47
N ILE A 174 19.34 14.26 -15.61
CA ILE A 174 20.56 14.44 -14.82
C ILE A 174 20.71 13.28 -13.84
N SER A 175 21.95 12.97 -13.45
CA SER A 175 22.26 11.76 -12.65
C SER A 175 21.57 11.72 -11.27
N GLN A 176 21.21 12.88 -10.70
CA GLN A 176 20.44 12.94 -9.46
C GLN A 176 18.98 12.54 -9.68
N ASP A 177 18.33 13.10 -10.70
CA ASP A 177 16.95 12.78 -11.06
C ASP A 177 16.80 11.31 -11.43
N GLU A 178 17.76 10.73 -12.14
CA GLU A 178 17.73 9.30 -12.46
C GLU A 178 17.68 8.43 -11.19
N LYS A 179 18.46 8.77 -10.16
CA LYS A 179 18.44 8.05 -8.88
C LYS A 179 17.11 8.22 -8.15
N VAL A 180 16.51 9.41 -8.20
CA VAL A 180 15.21 9.70 -7.60
C VAL A 180 14.12 8.91 -8.30
N VAL A 181 14.07 8.94 -9.63
CA VAL A 181 13.14 8.16 -10.46
C VAL A 181 13.27 6.68 -10.14
N GLN A 182 14.49 6.13 -10.13
CA GLN A 182 14.69 4.71 -9.81
C GLN A 182 14.23 4.34 -8.39
N ARG A 183 14.40 5.23 -7.42
CA ARG A 183 13.94 5.01 -6.03
C ARG A 183 12.41 4.97 -5.98
N ILE A 184 11.76 5.98 -6.54
CA ILE A 184 10.29 6.08 -6.61
C ILE A 184 9.71 4.83 -7.27
N MET A 185 10.28 4.44 -8.41
CA MET A 185 9.83 3.29 -9.18
C MET A 185 9.93 1.98 -8.41
N LYS A 186 11.06 1.74 -7.73
CA LYS A 186 11.26 0.55 -6.90
C LYS A 186 10.28 0.49 -5.73
N MET A 187 10.03 1.62 -5.07
CA MET A 187 9.10 1.70 -3.95
C MET A 187 7.65 1.51 -4.43
N SER A 188 7.25 2.21 -5.48
CA SER A 188 5.92 2.10 -6.08
C SER A 188 5.64 0.66 -6.51
N TYR A 189 6.59 0.01 -7.17
CA TYR A 189 6.47 -1.39 -7.56
C TYR A 189 6.36 -2.35 -6.37
N PHE A 190 7.11 -2.09 -5.29
CA PHE A 190 6.99 -2.86 -4.07
C PHE A 190 5.59 -2.75 -3.46
N CYS A 191 5.04 -1.54 -3.36
CA CYS A 191 3.69 -1.31 -2.87
C CYS A 191 2.63 -1.93 -3.79
N LEU A 192 2.76 -1.81 -5.11
CA LEU A 192 1.89 -2.45 -6.09
C LEU A 192 1.87 -3.98 -5.93
N LYS A 193 3.02 -4.60 -5.67
CA LYS A 193 3.07 -6.04 -5.36
C LYS A 193 2.25 -6.42 -4.14
N ILE A 194 2.28 -5.59 -3.09
CA ILE A 194 1.49 -5.84 -1.89
C ILE A 194 0.00 -5.68 -2.21
N ILE A 195 -0.38 -4.62 -2.93
CA ILE A 195 -1.76 -4.39 -3.38
C ILE A 195 -2.27 -5.60 -4.19
N MET A 196 -1.47 -6.12 -5.12
CA MET A 196 -1.79 -7.31 -5.89
C MET A 196 -2.00 -8.54 -4.99
N VAL A 197 -1.15 -8.76 -3.99
CA VAL A 197 -1.32 -9.86 -3.01
C VAL A 197 -2.61 -9.70 -2.22
N LEU A 198 -2.96 -8.49 -1.80
CA LEU A 198 -4.22 -8.22 -1.08
C LEU A 198 -5.44 -8.49 -1.98
N CYS A 199 -5.41 -8.02 -3.23
CA CYS A 199 -6.50 -8.24 -4.19
C CYS A 199 -6.67 -9.74 -4.54
N ASP A 200 -5.57 -10.49 -4.64
CA ASP A 200 -5.58 -11.94 -4.86
C ASP A 200 -6.17 -12.69 -3.67
N LYS A 201 -5.66 -12.41 -2.46
CA LYS A 201 -6.02 -13.17 -1.25
C LYS A 201 -7.41 -12.87 -0.72
N PHE A 202 -7.94 -11.68 -1.00
CA PHE A 202 -9.28 -11.26 -0.56
C PHE A 202 -10.23 -11.01 -1.73
N LYS A 203 -10.07 -11.77 -2.83
CA LYS A 203 -10.95 -11.67 -4.00
C LYS A 203 -12.42 -11.82 -3.59
N GLY A 204 -13.24 -10.85 -4.00
CA GLY A 204 -14.67 -10.78 -3.65
C GLY A 204 -14.96 -10.25 -2.23
N TYR A 205 -13.93 -9.84 -1.49
CA TYR A 205 -14.05 -9.23 -0.16
C TYR A 205 -13.10 -8.03 -0.04
N LEU A 206 -13.48 -6.90 -0.65
CA LEU A 206 -12.71 -5.65 -0.60
C LEU A 206 -13.58 -4.46 -0.15
N PRO A 207 -14.30 -4.57 0.98
CA PRO A 207 -15.23 -3.53 1.41
C PRO A 207 -14.50 -2.20 1.63
N GLY A 208 -15.04 -1.13 1.06
CA GLY A 208 -14.52 0.23 1.25
C GLY A 208 -13.22 0.56 0.51
N ALA A 209 -12.63 -0.39 -0.22
CA ALA A 209 -11.36 -0.18 -0.94
C ALA A 209 -11.53 0.07 -2.44
N HIS A 210 -12.71 -0.21 -3.02
CA HIS A 210 -12.97 -0.13 -4.46
C HIS A 210 -12.66 1.24 -5.06
N GLN A 211 -13.01 2.33 -4.37
CA GLN A 211 -12.78 3.69 -4.87
C GLN A 211 -11.29 3.98 -4.99
N GLY A 212 -10.50 3.67 -3.95
CA GLY A 212 -9.05 3.85 -4.00
C GLY A 212 -8.39 2.98 -5.08
N LEU A 213 -8.88 1.75 -5.29
CA LEU A 213 -8.38 0.88 -6.35
C LEU A 213 -8.72 1.39 -7.75
N LEU A 214 -9.91 1.96 -7.93
CA LEU A 214 -10.29 2.64 -9.18
C LEU A 214 -9.38 3.84 -9.45
N ASP A 215 -9.19 4.70 -8.46
CA ASP A 215 -8.33 5.89 -8.57
C ASP A 215 -6.88 5.48 -8.88
N LEU A 216 -6.38 4.42 -8.23
CA LEU A 216 -5.08 3.84 -8.54
C LEU A 216 -5.00 3.37 -9.99
N LEU A 217 -5.98 2.59 -10.48
CA LEU A 217 -5.96 2.08 -11.86
C LEU A 217 -5.94 3.21 -12.88
N LEU A 218 -6.77 4.24 -12.69
CA LEU A 218 -6.76 5.43 -13.54
C LEU A 218 -5.41 6.16 -13.50
N HIS A 219 -4.82 6.25 -12.31
CA HIS A 219 -3.51 6.85 -12.12
C HIS A 219 -2.40 6.04 -12.83
N LEU A 220 -2.39 4.71 -12.71
CA LEU A 220 -1.42 3.85 -13.41
C LEU A 220 -1.54 3.95 -14.93
N HIS A 221 -2.76 4.01 -15.47
CA HIS A 221 -3.00 4.20 -16.90
C HIS A 221 -2.42 5.53 -17.44
N ARG A 222 -2.30 6.57 -16.60
CA ARG A 222 -1.63 7.83 -16.98
C ARG A 222 -0.14 7.65 -17.28
N PHE A 223 0.49 6.65 -16.68
CA PHE A 223 1.90 6.31 -16.88
C PHE A 223 2.12 5.16 -17.86
N ALA A 224 1.08 4.68 -18.54
CA ALA A 224 1.23 3.72 -19.61
C ALA A 224 2.04 4.33 -20.78
N SER A 225 2.84 3.49 -21.45
CA SER A 225 3.72 3.90 -22.56
C SER A 225 3.03 4.63 -23.72
N TYR A 226 1.72 4.45 -23.88
CA TYR A 226 0.89 5.11 -24.90
C TYR A 226 0.47 6.54 -24.53
N ASN A 227 0.70 6.97 -23.29
CA ASN A 227 0.28 8.28 -22.80
C ASN A 227 1.34 9.37 -23.08
N THR A 228 0.87 10.59 -23.33
CA THR A 228 1.69 11.75 -23.69
C THR A 228 2.72 12.15 -22.62
N PHE A 229 2.47 11.80 -21.35
CA PHE A 229 3.37 12.13 -20.24
C PHE A 229 4.78 11.60 -20.46
N LEU A 230 4.90 10.37 -20.97
CA LEU A 230 6.20 9.72 -21.08
C LEU A 230 7.02 10.19 -22.28
N ILE A 231 6.45 10.94 -23.23
CA ILE A 231 7.13 11.29 -24.50
C ILE A 231 8.54 11.87 -24.26
N SER A 232 8.68 12.76 -23.28
CA SER A 232 9.94 13.43 -22.93
C SER A 232 10.97 12.56 -22.20
N PHE A 233 10.57 11.40 -21.66
CA PHE A 233 11.45 10.54 -20.88
C PHE A 233 12.35 9.64 -21.76
N PRO A 234 13.56 9.27 -21.26
CA PRO A 234 14.43 8.32 -21.93
C PRO A 234 13.76 6.95 -22.13
N ALA A 235 14.13 6.24 -23.20
CA ALA A 235 13.58 4.91 -23.51
C ALA A 235 13.79 3.89 -22.39
N SER A 236 14.92 3.95 -21.68
CA SER A 236 15.20 3.08 -20.53
C SER A 236 14.19 3.27 -19.40
N ILE A 237 13.80 4.52 -19.11
CA ILE A 237 12.81 4.83 -18.06
C ILE A 237 11.42 4.37 -18.49
N LYS A 238 11.04 4.60 -19.76
CA LYS A 238 9.77 4.12 -20.33
C LYS A 238 9.62 2.59 -20.18
N GLU A 239 10.67 1.84 -20.51
CA GLU A 239 10.68 0.38 -20.39
C GLU A 239 10.54 -0.08 -18.93
N ILE A 240 11.17 0.61 -17.98
CA ILE A 240 11.02 0.31 -16.55
C ILE A 240 9.60 0.64 -16.08
N MET A 241 9.02 1.77 -16.51
CA MET A 241 7.64 2.16 -16.17
C MET A 241 6.64 1.12 -16.65
N GLU A 242 6.79 0.66 -17.89
CA GLU A 242 5.94 -0.40 -18.40
C GLU A 242 6.07 -1.70 -17.60
N ARG A 243 7.32 -2.11 -17.30
CA ARG A 243 7.61 -3.39 -16.61
C ARG A 243 7.35 -3.40 -15.11
N GLN A 244 7.24 -2.24 -14.47
CA GLN A 244 7.11 -2.15 -13.02
C GLN A 244 5.81 -1.48 -12.58
N ILE A 245 5.26 -0.56 -13.36
CA ILE A 245 4.06 0.21 -12.99
C ILE A 245 2.88 -0.30 -13.80
N THR A 246 2.93 -0.20 -15.14
CA THR A 246 1.81 -0.59 -16.01
C THR A 246 1.47 -2.08 -15.88
N ILE A 247 2.47 -2.95 -15.69
CA ILE A 247 2.25 -4.39 -15.54
C ILE A 247 1.34 -4.78 -14.36
N ALA A 248 1.20 -3.91 -13.36
CA ALA A 248 0.35 -4.16 -12.19
C ALA A 248 -1.14 -3.99 -12.50
N ILE A 249 -1.48 -3.29 -13.58
CA ILE A 249 -2.87 -3.01 -13.99
C ILE A 249 -3.62 -4.32 -14.25
N ASP A 250 -3.10 -5.18 -15.13
CA ASP A 250 -3.82 -6.40 -15.55
C ASP A 250 -4.11 -7.35 -14.39
N PRO A 251 -3.15 -7.67 -13.49
CA PRO A 251 -3.45 -8.46 -12.30
C PRO A 251 -4.51 -7.83 -11.42
N ILE A 252 -4.44 -6.52 -11.14
CA ILE A 252 -5.43 -5.85 -10.27
C ILE A 252 -6.82 -5.93 -10.91
N ILE A 253 -6.95 -5.64 -12.21
CA ILE A 253 -8.22 -5.76 -12.94
C ILE A 253 -8.75 -7.19 -12.93
N ALA A 254 -7.90 -8.21 -13.14
CA ALA A 254 -8.32 -9.61 -13.14
C ALA A 254 -8.92 -10.09 -11.81
N HIS A 255 -8.53 -9.46 -10.69
CA HIS A 255 -9.14 -9.72 -9.39
C HIS A 255 -10.46 -8.97 -9.19
N LEU A 256 -10.57 -7.75 -9.71
CA LEU A 256 -11.71 -6.86 -9.52
C LEU A 256 -12.85 -7.04 -10.52
N ILE A 257 -12.60 -7.59 -11.72
CA ILE A 257 -13.62 -7.72 -12.76
C ILE A 257 -14.78 -8.66 -12.37
N ASN A 258 -14.57 -9.57 -11.43
CA ASN A 258 -15.62 -10.45 -10.93
C ASN A 258 -16.34 -9.88 -9.70
N ASP A 259 -15.96 -8.69 -9.23
CA ASP A 259 -16.57 -8.01 -8.09
C ASP A 259 -17.68 -7.09 -8.58
N GLU A 260 -18.93 -7.43 -8.24
CA GLU A 260 -20.10 -6.67 -8.69
C GLU A 260 -20.13 -5.24 -8.15
N ASP A 261 -19.64 -5.02 -6.94
CA ASP A 261 -19.67 -3.70 -6.31
C ASP A 261 -18.63 -2.78 -6.95
N PHE A 262 -17.47 -3.35 -7.30
CA PHE A 262 -16.49 -2.67 -8.14
C PHE A 262 -17.08 -2.27 -9.51
N ILE A 263 -17.71 -3.22 -10.23
CA ILE A 263 -18.31 -2.93 -11.53
C ILE A 263 -19.37 -1.83 -11.43
N LYS A 264 -20.29 -1.93 -10.45
CA LYS A 264 -21.32 -0.90 -10.22
C LYS A 264 -20.70 0.46 -9.94
N MET A 265 -19.56 0.51 -9.24
CA MET A 265 -18.83 1.74 -8.99
C MET A 265 -18.22 2.33 -10.26
N VAL A 266 -17.55 1.51 -11.08
CA VAL A 266 -16.97 1.95 -12.37
C VAL A 266 -18.06 2.50 -13.31
N LEU A 267 -19.22 1.85 -13.37
CA LEU A 267 -20.34 2.28 -14.22
C LEU A 267 -21.00 3.58 -13.75
N LYS A 268 -20.97 3.86 -12.44
CA LYS A 268 -21.50 5.10 -11.85
C LYS A 268 -20.53 6.27 -11.93
N SER A 269 -19.22 5.99 -12.04
CA SER A 269 -18.20 7.03 -12.10
C SER A 269 -18.15 7.61 -13.51
N ASN A 270 -18.80 8.75 -13.72
CA ASN A 270 -18.67 9.51 -14.95
C ASN A 270 -17.26 10.14 -15.04
N PRO A 271 -16.69 10.28 -16.26
CA PRO A 271 -15.38 10.93 -16.48
C PRO A 271 -15.32 12.39 -15.99
N SER A 272 -16.48 13.00 -15.69
CA SER A 272 -16.61 14.37 -15.19
C SER A 272 -16.67 14.51 -13.66
N THR A 273 -16.76 13.42 -12.89
CA THR A 273 -16.97 13.46 -11.43
C THR A 273 -15.76 13.05 -10.57
N SER A 274 -14.71 12.47 -11.16
CA SER A 274 -13.49 12.05 -10.43
C SER A 274 -12.53 13.21 -10.13
N GLY A 275 -12.69 14.38 -10.78
CA GLY A 275 -11.84 15.56 -10.58
C GLY A 275 -12.14 16.42 -9.35
N ALA A 276 -12.91 15.96 -8.36
CA ALA A 276 -13.30 16.79 -7.21
C ALA A 276 -12.32 16.76 -6.02
N ALA A 277 -11.30 15.89 -6.02
CA ALA A 277 -10.37 15.75 -4.90
C ALA A 277 -8.87 15.80 -5.25
N LEU A 278 -8.51 15.94 -6.53
CA LEU A 278 -7.12 16.14 -6.96
C LEU A 278 -7.06 17.43 -7.78
N ASP A 279 -6.38 18.42 -7.20
CA ASP A 279 -6.04 19.77 -7.67
C ASP A 279 -6.67 20.32 -8.96
N LYS A 280 -7.34 21.46 -8.79
CA LYS A 280 -7.70 22.42 -9.84
C LYS A 280 -6.44 23.10 -10.40
N ASP A 281 -5.59 22.37 -11.11
CA ASP A 281 -4.55 22.96 -11.95
C ASP A 281 -4.53 22.28 -13.33
N SER A 282 -5.21 22.95 -14.28
CA SER A 282 -5.01 22.92 -15.73
C SER A 282 -4.55 21.60 -16.39
N ASP A 283 -5.44 20.61 -16.53
CA ASP A 283 -5.48 19.75 -17.73
C ASP A 283 -6.76 18.91 -17.84
N GLY A 284 -7.90 19.55 -18.12
CA GLY A 284 -9.23 18.92 -18.14
C GLY A 284 -9.50 17.87 -19.23
N ASN A 285 -8.46 17.37 -19.93
CA ASN A 285 -8.60 16.41 -21.03
C ASN A 285 -7.81 15.10 -20.81
N LYS A 286 -7.09 14.94 -19.69
CA LYS A 286 -6.20 13.78 -19.48
C LYS A 286 -6.88 12.59 -18.81
N ASP A 287 -7.86 12.81 -17.94
CA ASP A 287 -8.48 11.73 -17.17
C ASP A 287 -9.48 10.89 -17.99
N GLY A 288 -10.11 11.49 -19.02
CA GLY A 288 -10.98 10.77 -19.95
C GLY A 288 -10.25 9.69 -20.75
N SER A 289 -8.98 9.91 -21.08
CA SER A 289 -8.15 8.92 -21.79
C SER A 289 -7.80 7.72 -20.91
N SER A 290 -7.46 7.94 -19.64
CA SER A 290 -7.19 6.88 -18.67
C SER A 290 -8.46 6.08 -18.35
N TYR A 291 -9.60 6.75 -18.24
CA TYR A 291 -10.89 6.09 -18.02
C TYR A 291 -11.29 5.24 -19.23
N LEU A 292 -11.13 5.75 -20.46
CA LEU A 292 -11.39 4.97 -21.68
C LEU A 292 -10.45 3.77 -21.80
N LEU A 293 -9.16 3.92 -21.45
CA LEU A 293 -8.22 2.79 -21.39
C LEU A 293 -8.63 1.76 -20.33
N LEU A 294 -9.10 2.20 -19.16
CA LEU A 294 -9.62 1.31 -18.14
C LEU A 294 -10.87 0.56 -18.64
N LEU A 295 -11.81 1.24 -19.28
CA LEU A 295 -12.99 0.60 -19.88
C LEU A 295 -12.60 -0.42 -20.93
N ILE A 296 -11.63 -0.11 -21.80
CA ILE A 296 -11.08 -1.07 -22.77
C ILE A 296 -10.45 -2.25 -22.04
N SER A 297 -9.62 -2.01 -21.01
CA SER A 297 -8.99 -3.06 -20.22
C SER A 297 -9.98 -3.90 -19.42
N LEU A 298 -11.17 -3.39 -19.10
CA LEU A 298 -12.28 -4.14 -18.50
C LEU A 298 -13.08 -4.94 -19.53
N LEU A 299 -13.14 -4.50 -20.79
CA LEU A 299 -13.79 -5.20 -21.89
C LEU A 299 -12.91 -6.30 -22.51
N ASN A 300 -11.59 -6.12 -22.50
CA ASN A 300 -10.62 -7.01 -23.12
C ASN A 300 -10.14 -8.26 -22.32
N PRO A 301 -10.48 -8.52 -21.03
CA PRO A 301 -10.09 -9.76 -20.35
C PRO A 301 -10.81 -11.01 -20.92
N MET A 302 -11.81 -10.80 -21.77
CA MET A 302 -12.67 -11.83 -22.34
C MET A 302 -11.99 -12.76 -23.37
N SER A 303 -10.71 -12.58 -23.69
CA SER A 303 -10.02 -13.37 -24.73
C SER A 303 -9.10 -14.48 -24.22
N SER A 304 -8.93 -14.70 -22.91
CA SER A 304 -7.92 -15.67 -22.40
C SER A 304 -8.40 -16.75 -21.44
N THR A 305 -9.66 -16.82 -21.03
CA THR A 305 -10.17 -17.96 -20.22
C THR A 305 -11.60 -18.35 -20.59
N ASN A 306 -11.79 -19.63 -20.96
CA ASN A 306 -13.04 -20.28 -21.37
C ASN A 306 -14.10 -20.43 -20.24
N ALA A 307 -14.28 -19.43 -19.38
CA ALA A 307 -15.15 -19.58 -18.21
C ALA A 307 -15.84 -18.27 -17.79
N CYS A 308 -16.62 -17.62 -18.66
CA CYS A 308 -17.71 -16.73 -18.22
C CYS A 308 -18.67 -16.37 -19.37
N HIS A 309 -19.62 -17.24 -19.72
CA HIS A 309 -20.62 -16.96 -20.77
C HIS A 309 -21.96 -16.39 -20.28
N GLN A 310 -22.01 -15.79 -19.09
CA GLN A 310 -23.27 -15.26 -18.55
C GLN A 310 -23.26 -13.76 -18.17
N TYR A 311 -22.10 -13.10 -18.13
CA TYR A 311 -21.99 -11.67 -17.76
C TYR A 311 -21.94 -10.72 -18.98
N ASP A 312 -22.17 -11.23 -20.19
CA ASP A 312 -21.52 -10.70 -21.40
C ASP A 312 -22.38 -9.84 -22.34
N ILE A 313 -23.61 -9.48 -21.95
CA ILE A 313 -24.49 -8.63 -22.77
C ILE A 313 -24.88 -7.35 -22.01
N ASN A 314 -25.34 -7.46 -20.76
CA ASN A 314 -25.77 -6.29 -19.99
C ASN A 314 -24.61 -5.36 -19.63
N LEU A 315 -23.41 -5.90 -19.35
CA LEU A 315 -22.23 -5.09 -19.07
C LEU A 315 -21.75 -4.37 -20.34
N MET A 316 -21.74 -5.05 -21.49
CA MET A 316 -21.41 -4.44 -22.77
C MET A 316 -22.44 -3.40 -23.22
N GLU A 317 -23.74 -3.64 -23.05
CA GLU A 317 -24.78 -2.64 -23.35
C GLU A 317 -24.67 -1.42 -22.44
N CYS A 318 -24.37 -1.60 -21.16
CA CYS A 318 -24.18 -0.49 -20.21
C CYS A 318 -22.91 0.31 -20.53
N LEU A 319 -21.80 -0.35 -20.85
CA LEU A 319 -20.53 0.28 -21.25
C LEU A 319 -20.65 1.02 -22.59
N LEU A 320 -21.37 0.46 -23.56
CA LEU A 320 -21.64 1.12 -24.84
C LEU A 320 -22.57 2.33 -24.68
N SER A 321 -23.52 2.29 -23.75
CA SER A 321 -24.39 3.43 -23.46
C SER A 321 -23.64 4.62 -22.85
N ASN A 322 -22.62 4.36 -22.02
CA ASN A 322 -21.78 5.40 -21.42
C ASN A 322 -20.74 5.98 -22.40
N LEU A 323 -20.37 5.27 -23.48
CA LEU A 323 -19.49 5.79 -24.53
C LEU A 323 -20.23 6.66 -25.57
N GLN A 324 -21.57 6.64 -25.57
CA GLN A 324 -22.42 7.39 -26.51
C GLN A 324 -22.85 8.78 -25.99
N HIS A 325 -22.44 9.15 -24.78
CA HIS A 325 -22.70 10.45 -24.13
C HIS A 325 -21.41 11.18 -23.79
#